data_AF-A0A9D1WM21-F1
#
_entry.id   AF-A0A9D1WM21-F1
#
_cell.length_a   1.000
_cell.length_b   1.000
_cell.length_c   1.000
_cell.angle_alpha   90.00
_cell.angle_beta   90.00
_cell.angle_gamma   90.00
#
_symmetry.space_group_name_H-M   'P 1'
#
loop_
_entity.id
_entity.type
_entity.pdbx_description
1 polymer ?
#
loop_
_entity_poly.entity_id
_entity_poly.type
_entity_poly.pdbx_seq_one_letter_code
_entity_poly.pdbx_strand_id
1 'polypeptide(L)' 'MFDLFDNAQRTQAYGNTLMITGLLLLLLGVCGGYVFHLRLPLLLQVLAHLQVIVGPTLIKIGYVMRINARQRLHLAY' A
#
# COMPACT_ATOMS: atom_id res chain seq x y z
N MET A 1 -15.91 8.28 13.82
CA MET A 1 -15.55 7.31 12.75
C MET A 1 -14.77 7.97 11.59
N PHE A 2 -14.81 9.30 11.44
CA PHE A 2 -13.96 10.06 10.51
C PHE A 2 -12.79 10.80 11.19
N ASP A 3 -12.63 10.67 12.51
CA ASP A 3 -11.60 11.37 13.30
C ASP A 3 -10.15 11.03 12.86
N LEU A 4 -9.97 9.93 12.11
CA LEU A 4 -8.69 9.56 11.50
C LEU A 4 -8.21 10.58 10.46
N PHE A 5 -9.15 11.27 9.80
CA PHE A 5 -8.90 12.21 8.71
C PHE A 5 -8.95 13.68 9.14
N ASP A 6 -9.38 13.96 10.37
CA ASP A 6 -9.52 15.34 10.86
C ASP A 6 -8.17 16.05 10.97
N ASN A 7 -7.13 15.34 11.41
CA ASN A 7 -5.77 15.86 11.47
C ASN A 7 -4.99 15.52 10.19
N ALA A 8 -4.73 16.54 9.36
CA ALA A 8 -4.02 16.37 8.10
C ALA A 8 -2.60 15.78 8.26
N GLN A 9 -1.86 16.09 9.33
CA GLN A 9 -0.54 15.52 9.57
C GLN A 9 -0.63 14.01 9.84
N ARG A 10 -1.63 13.57 10.61
CA ARG A 10 -1.89 12.14 10.84
C ARG A 10 -2.31 11.45 9.56
N THR A 11 -3.18 12.07 8.76
CA THR A 11 -3.57 11.54 7.45
C THR A 11 -2.38 11.37 6.52
N GLN A 12 -1.44 12.34 6.50
CA GLN A 12 -0.20 12.24 5.73
C GLN A 12 0.67 11.05 6.20
N ALA A 13 0.84 10.89 7.52
CA ALA A 13 1.59 9.79 8.09
C ALA A 13 0.97 8.43 7.74
N TYR A 14 -0.36 8.29 7.87
CA TYR A 14 -1.07 7.07 7.48
C TYR A 14 -0.96 6.80 5.97
N GLY A 15 -1.04 7.83 5.13
CA GLY A 15 -0.82 7.70 3.69
C GLY A 15 0.57 7.14 3.38
N ASN A 16 1.61 7.68 4.00
CA ASN A 16 2.99 7.16 3.86
C ASN A 16 3.11 5.71 4.35
N THR A 17 2.54 5.38 5.51
CA THR A 17 2.57 4.01 6.04
C THR A 17 1.87 3.04 5.09
N LEU A 18 0.70 3.40 4.55
CA LEU A 18 -0.01 2.58 3.55
C LEU A 18 0.81 2.38 2.28
N MET A 19 1.50 3.42 1.79
CA MET A 19 2.38 3.30 0.63
C MET A 19 3.55 2.36 0.89
N ILE A 20 4.22 2.45 2.04
CA ILE A 20 5.34 1.58 2.41
C ILE A 20 4.87 0.13 2.58
N THR A 21 3.79 -0.09 3.33
CA THR A 21 3.22 -1.43 3.53
C THR A 21 2.76 -2.03 2.21
N GLY A 22 2.09 -1.25 1.35
CA GLY A 22 1.68 -1.68 0.01
C GLY A 22 2.86 -2.03 -0.89
N LEU A 23 3.96 -1.28 -0.82
CA LEU A 23 5.20 -1.57 -1.54
C LEU A 23 5.84 -2.87 -1.06
N LEU A 24 5.98 -3.07 0.25
CA LEU A 24 6.52 -4.31 0.81
C LEU A 24 5.66 -5.51 0.42
N LEU A 25 4.34 -5.38 0.50
CA LEU A 25 3.42 -6.45 0.11
C LEU A 25 3.52 -6.76 -1.39
N LEU A 26 3.61 -5.74 -2.24
CA LEU A 26 3.80 -5.92 -3.68
C LEU A 26 5.12 -6.64 -3.98
N LEU A 27 6.23 -6.23 -3.35
CA LEU A 27 7.53 -6.88 -3.54
C LEU A 27 7.50 -8.35 -3.12
N LEU A 28 6.88 -8.66 -1.97
CA LEU A 28 6.69 -10.04 -1.53
C LEU A 28 5.84 -10.85 -2.51
N GLY A 29 4.74 -10.28 -3.00
CA GLY A 29 3.87 -10.91 -3.98
C GLY A 29 4.57 -11.18 -5.31
N VAL A 30 5.36 -10.22 -5.80
CA VAL A 30 6.15 -10.38 -7.04
C VAL A 30 7.22 -11.46 -6.87
N CYS A 31 7.95 -11.43 -5.76
CA CYS A 31 8.95 -12.45 -5.44
C CYS A 31 8.32 -13.86 -5.37
N GLY A 32 7.21 -14.01 -4.65
CA GLY A 32 6.53 -15.30 -4.52
C GLY A 32 5.92 -15.77 -5.85
N GLY A 33 5.18 -14.89 -6.53
CA GLY A 33 4.38 -15.22 -7.71
C GLY A 33 5.20 -15.45 -8.98
N TYR A 34 6.37 -14.83 -9.09
CA TYR A 34 7.17 -14.88 -10.32
C TYR A 34 8.60 -15.41 -10.12
N VAL A 35 9.29 -15.08 -9.01
CA VAL A 35 10.68 -15.52 -8.80
C VAL A 35 10.75 -16.93 -8.21
N PHE A 36 9.94 -17.22 -7.19
CA PHE A 36 9.97 -18.50 -6.47
C PHE A 36 8.81 -19.45 -6.84
N HIS A 37 8.08 -19.16 -7.93
CA HIS A 37 6.83 -19.84 -8.29
C HIS A 37 6.94 -21.38 -8.36
N LEU A 38 8.06 -21.92 -8.82
CA LEU A 38 8.30 -23.38 -8.91
C LEU A 38 8.53 -24.07 -7.56
N ARG A 39 8.82 -23.31 -6.51
CA ARG A 39 9.16 -23.83 -5.17
C ARG A 39 8.03 -23.67 -4.16
N LEU A 40 6.93 -23.01 -4.54
CA LEU A 40 5.80 -22.73 -3.67
C LEU A 40 4.64 -23.70 -3.95
N PRO A 41 3.95 -24.20 -2.92
CA PRO A 41 2.70 -24.94 -3.13
C PRO A 41 1.62 -24.00 -3.68
N LEU A 42 0.61 -24.57 -4.35
CA LEU A 42 -0.45 -23.84 -5.05
C LEU A 42 -1.10 -22.73 -4.20
N LEU A 43 -1.42 -23.04 -2.93
CA LEU A 43 -2.02 -22.07 -2.01
C LEU A 43 -1.13 -20.82 -1.83
N LEU A 44 0.17 -21.01 -1.62
CA LEU A 44 1.13 -19.91 -1.45
C LEU A 44 1.29 -19.10 -2.74
N GLN A 45 1.20 -19.75 -3.90
CA GLN A 45 1.20 -19.05 -5.20
C GLN A 45 -0.04 -18.17 -5.36
N VAL A 46 -1.23 -18.66 -4.98
CA VAL A 46 -2.47 -17.86 -4.98
C VAL A 46 -2.34 -16.66 -4.03
N LEU A 47 -1.86 -16.87 -2.80
CA LEU A 47 -1.64 -15.78 -1.85
C LEU A 47 -0.65 -14.75 -2.38
N ALA A 48 0.44 -15.17 -3.03
CA ALA A 48 1.41 -14.27 -3.64
C ALA A 48 0.78 -13.39 -4.74
N HIS A 49 -0.10 -13.95 -5.58
CA HIS A 49 -0.82 -13.16 -6.59
C HIS A 49 -1.83 -12.20 -5.96
N LEU A 50 -2.51 -12.59 -4.88
CA LEU A 50 -3.38 -11.68 -4.14
C LEU A 50 -2.60 -10.48 -3.58
N GLN A 51 -1.37 -10.70 -3.12
CA GLN A 51 -0.49 -9.61 -2.67
C GLN A 51 -0.15 -8.61 -3.79
N VAL A 52 0.01 -9.09 -5.04
CA VAL A 52 0.22 -8.23 -6.22
C VAL A 52 -1.02 -7.40 -6.58
N ILE A 53 -2.21 -7.76 -6.09
CA ILE A 53 -3.43 -6.95 -6.24
C ILE A 53 -3.59 -5.99 -5.05
N VAL A 54 -3.44 -6.50 -3.83
CA VAL A 54 -3.62 -5.73 -2.59
C VAL A 54 -2.54 -4.66 -2.44
N GLY A 55 -1.27 -4.97 -2.77
CA GLY A 55 -0.14 -4.05 -2.66
C GLY A 55 -0.33 -2.74 -3.44
N PRO A 56 -0.53 -2.78 -4.78
CA PRO A 56 -0.79 -1.58 -5.59
C PRO A 56 -2.06 -0.84 -5.17
N THR A 57 -3.08 -1.56 -4.68
CA THR A 57 -4.30 -0.95 -4.16
C THR A 57 -4.02 -0.13 -2.90
N LEU A 58 -3.24 -0.66 -1.95
CA LEU A 58 -2.80 0.09 -0.76
C LEU A 58 -1.93 1.30 -1.13
N ILE A 59 -1.03 1.16 -2.10
CA ILE A 59 -0.21 2.29 -2.59
C ILE A 59 -1.10 3.39 -3.16
N LYS A 60 -2.08 3.05 -4.01
CA LYS A 60 -3.00 4.05 -4.60
C LYS A 60 -3.81 4.76 -3.51
N ILE A 61 -4.36 4.04 -2.55
CA ILE A 61 -5.11 4.63 -1.43
C ILE A 61 -4.21 5.55 -0.60
N GLY A 62 -3.02 5.07 -0.22
CA GLY A 62 -2.05 5.84 0.56
C GLY A 62 -1.58 7.11 -0.16
N TYR A 63 -1.40 7.03 -1.48
CA TYR A 63 -1.05 8.17 -2.33
C TYR A 63 -2.13 9.25 -2.31
N VAL A 64 -3.40 8.88 -2.54
CA VAL A 64 -4.53 9.81 -2.49
C VAL A 64 -4.67 10.45 -1.10
N MET A 65 -4.52 9.67 -0.03
CA MET A 65 -4.52 10.18 1.34
C MET A 65 -3.41 11.20 1.59
N ARG A 66 -2.17 10.89 1.16
CA ARG A 66 -1.02 11.77 1.31
C ARG A 66 -1.21 13.09 0.57
N ILE A 67 -1.75 13.03 -0.64
CA ILE A 67 -2.07 14.20 -1.46
C ILE A 67 -3.11 15.08 -0.80
N ASN A 68 -4.22 14.49 -0.36
CA ASN A 68 -5.30 15.23 0.28
C ASN A 68 -4.79 15.92 1.55
N ALA A 69 -3.97 15.21 2.33
CA ALA A 69 -3.32 15.76 3.51
C ALA A 69 -2.38 16.93 3.18
N ARG A 70 -1.51 16.78 2.18
CA ARG A 70 -0.61 17.85 1.72
C ARG A 70 -1.37 19.09 1.27
N GLN A 71 -2.45 18.89 0.51
CA GLN A 71 -3.32 19.98 0.06
C GLN A 71 -3.93 20.74 1.24
N ARG A 72 -4.42 20.03 2.27
CA ARG A 72 -4.95 20.65 3.51
C ARG A 72 -3.88 21.34 4.36
N LEU A 73 -2.63 20.93 4.24
CA LEU A 73 -1.48 21.54 4.91
C LEU A 73 -0.84 22.67 4.10
N HIS A 74 -1.37 22.99 2.92
CA HIS A 74 -0.77 23.95 1.97
C HIS A 74 0.69 23.62 1.61
N LEU A 75 1.05 22.33 1.61
CA LEU A 75 2.35 21.84 1.17
C LEU A 75 2.32 21.62 -0.35
N ALA A 76 3.41 21.96 -1.03
CA ALA A 76 3.56 21.72 -2.46
C ALA A 76 3.42 20.21 -2.79
N TYR A 77 2.87 19.94 -3.98
CA TYR A 77 2.49 18.60 -4.44
C TYR A 77 3.71 17.72 -4.71
#